data_AF-A0A2G2Z1Y2-F1
#
_entry.id   AF-A0A2G2Z1Y2-F1
#
_cell.length_a   1.000
_cell.length_b   1.000
_cell.length_c   1.000
_cell.angle_alpha   90.00
_cell.angle_beta   90.00
_cell.angle_gamma   90.00
#
_symmetry.space_group_name_H-M   'P 1'
#
loop_
_entity.id
_entity.type
_entity.pdbx_description
1 polymer ?
#
loop_
_entity_poly.entity_id
_entity_poly.type
_entity_poly.pdbx_seq_one_letter_code
_entity_poly.pdbx_strand_id
1 'polypeptide(L)'
;MGDRCSMEIISNEAASLAALWKLHKLTLIHDDNHNTIDSSTDLALSEDISAQFEAPGETGKPTFVWVKRTLGKLSRKEGTSKAHHGTFDDNDVTQMKQKIKWDDIEPFHVIPMVYREMQAHADLGGRLEQEWHSKLYYYLNKFPEKAAEFKLLLADGILPGWECSLPVNYASICF
;
A
#
# COMPACT_ATOMS: atom_id res chain seq x y z
N MET A 1 4.38 -3.61 3.66
CA MET A 1 5.19 -4.80 3.30
C MET A 1 5.49 -5.56 4.58
N GLY A 2 5.48 -6.89 4.57
CA GLY A 2 5.92 -7.71 5.72
C GLY A 2 7.22 -8.44 5.42
N ASP A 3 7.77 -9.16 6.40
CA ASP A 3 9.09 -9.79 6.32
C ASP A 3 9.26 -10.69 5.08
N ARG A 4 8.31 -11.58 4.78
CA ARG A 4 8.38 -12.48 3.61
C ARG A 4 8.46 -11.73 2.29
N CYS A 5 7.71 -10.65 2.12
CA CYS A 5 7.75 -9.86 0.88
C CYS A 5 9.17 -9.32 0.63
N SER A 6 9.94 -9.02 1.68
CA SER A 6 11.31 -8.52 1.54
C SER A 6 12.34 -9.61 1.24
N MET A 7 11.97 -10.87 1.48
CA MET A 7 12.78 -12.04 1.12
C MET A 7 12.54 -12.47 -0.34
N GLU A 8 11.42 -12.05 -0.94
CA GLU A 8 11.09 -12.39 -2.31
C GLU A 8 11.90 -11.57 -3.32
N ILE A 9 12.52 -12.26 -4.27
CA ILE A 9 13.39 -11.67 -5.30
C ILE A 9 12.68 -10.56 -6.08
N ILE A 10 11.39 -10.74 -6.39
CA ILE A 10 10.61 -9.76 -7.16
C ILE A 10 10.54 -8.40 -6.45
N SER A 11 10.50 -8.37 -5.12
CA SER A 11 10.48 -7.12 -4.36
C SER A 11 11.83 -6.42 -4.43
N ASN A 12 12.93 -7.17 -4.41
CA ASN A 12 14.29 -6.61 -4.51
C ASN A 12 14.56 -6.04 -5.91
N GLU A 13 14.13 -6.74 -6.96
CA GLU A 13 14.21 -6.22 -8.34
C GLU A 13 13.38 -4.94 -8.51
N ALA A 14 12.13 -4.95 -8.02
CA ALA A 14 11.25 -3.78 -8.09
C ALA A 14 11.79 -2.59 -7.30
N ALA A 15 12.36 -2.83 -6.11
CA ALA A 15 12.98 -1.79 -5.30
C ALA A 15 14.21 -1.17 -5.95
N SER A 16 15.07 -2.01 -6.55
CA SER A 16 16.23 -1.56 -7.32
C SER A 16 15.82 -0.66 -8.50
N LEU A 17 14.79 -1.07 -9.26
CA LEU A 17 14.21 -0.25 -10.33
C LEU A 17 13.60 1.06 -9.81
N ALA A 18 12.87 1.02 -8.70
CA ALA A 18 12.26 2.20 -8.10
C ALA A 18 13.31 3.23 -7.64
N ALA A 19 14.45 2.76 -7.11
CA ALA A 19 15.58 3.60 -6.77
C ALA A 19 16.24 4.20 -8.03
N LEU A 20 16.47 3.39 -9.07
CA LEU A 20 17.02 3.83 -10.35
C LEU A 20 16.14 4.92 -11.01
N TRP A 21 14.82 4.71 -11.02
CA TRP A 21 13.85 5.63 -11.60
C TRP A 21 13.47 6.81 -10.70
N LYS A 22 14.05 6.92 -9.50
CA LYS A 22 13.83 8.06 -8.61
C LYS A 22 12.34 8.28 -8.31
N LEU A 23 11.64 7.20 -7.95
CA LEU A 23 10.21 7.20 -7.66
C LEU A 23 9.92 7.83 -6.28
N HIS A 24 10.18 9.13 -6.12
CA HIS A 24 10.04 9.84 -4.84
C HIS A 24 8.62 9.91 -4.26
N LYS A 25 7.59 9.63 -5.06
CA LYS A 25 6.20 9.51 -4.56
C LYS A 25 5.88 8.13 -4.01
N LEU A 26 6.79 7.16 -4.13
CA LEU A 26 6.66 5.85 -3.52
C LEU A 26 7.13 5.91 -2.07
N THR A 27 6.24 5.58 -1.15
CA THR A 27 6.55 5.37 0.27
C THR A 27 6.12 3.97 0.66
N LEU A 28 7.06 3.15 1.13
CA LEU A 28 6.80 1.81 1.60
C LEU A 28 6.94 1.75 3.11
N ILE A 29 5.92 1.21 3.78
CA ILE A 29 5.97 0.92 5.21
C ILE A 29 6.27 -0.58 5.36
N HIS A 30 7.40 -0.88 5.98
CA HIS A 30 7.81 -2.24 6.32
C HIS A 30 7.42 -2.55 7.75
N ASP A 31 6.70 -3.65 7.91
CA ASP A 31 6.26 -4.23 9.16
C ASP A 31 7.31 -5.25 9.61
N ASP A 32 8.29 -4.74 10.36
CA ASP A 32 9.41 -5.50 10.92
C ASP A 32 8.96 -6.15 12.23
N ASN A 33 8.55 -7.41 12.18
CA ASN A 33 8.10 -8.15 13.35
C ASN A 33 8.85 -9.46 13.59
N HIS A 34 9.90 -9.73 12.80
CA HIS A 34 10.78 -10.88 12.90
C HIS A 34 10.04 -12.23 12.90
N ASN A 35 8.84 -12.32 12.30
CA ASN A 35 8.07 -13.56 12.26
C ASN A 35 7.56 -13.87 10.85
N THR A 36 7.71 -15.13 10.45
CA THR A 36 7.08 -15.70 9.26
C THR A 36 6.08 -16.78 9.65
N ILE A 37 5.47 -17.44 8.66
CA ILE A 37 4.54 -18.56 8.86
C ILE A 37 5.18 -19.71 9.65
N ASP A 38 6.46 -20.00 9.39
CA ASP A 38 7.15 -21.16 9.94
C ASP A 38 7.73 -20.86 11.32
N SER A 39 8.40 -19.72 11.50
CA SER A 39 8.98 -19.29 12.77
C SER A 39 9.60 -17.88 12.67
N SER A 40 10.48 -17.55 13.61
CA SER A 40 11.39 -16.41 13.53
C SER A 40 12.07 -16.31 12.17
N THR A 41 12.23 -15.09 11.68
CA THR A 41 13.01 -14.78 10.47
C THR A 41 14.46 -15.25 10.60
N ASP A 42 15.03 -15.31 11.81
CA ASP A 42 16.43 -15.65 12.05
C ASP A 42 16.81 -17.06 11.56
N LEU A 43 15.83 -17.94 11.38
CA LEU A 43 16.07 -19.29 10.85
C LEU A 43 16.31 -19.32 9.33
N ALA A 44 15.83 -18.31 8.62
CA ALA A 44 15.84 -18.26 7.15
C ALA A 44 16.50 -16.99 6.58
N LEU A 45 16.75 -16.00 7.43
CA LEU A 45 17.27 -14.70 7.05
C LEU A 45 18.40 -14.31 8.01
N SER A 46 19.63 -14.22 7.48
CA SER A 46 20.81 -13.75 8.20
C SER A 46 21.28 -12.37 7.77
N GLU A 47 20.61 -11.76 6.79
CA GLU A 47 20.96 -10.47 6.22
C GLU A 47 20.19 -9.33 6.88
N ASP A 48 20.83 -8.18 7.05
CA ASP A 48 20.14 -6.94 7.37
C ASP A 48 19.50 -6.38 6.10
N ILE A 49 18.24 -6.76 5.87
CA ILE A 49 17.46 -6.27 4.73
C ILE A 49 17.31 -4.74 4.83
N SER A 50 17.27 -4.15 6.03
CA SER A 50 17.05 -2.72 6.18
C SER A 50 18.14 -1.88 5.53
N ALA A 51 19.39 -2.33 5.64
CA ALA A 51 20.54 -1.72 4.98
C ALA A 51 20.40 -1.66 3.45
N GLN A 52 19.66 -2.58 2.82
CA GLN A 52 19.43 -2.57 1.35
C GLN A 52 18.53 -1.42 0.90
N PHE A 53 17.72 -0.89 1.83
CA PHE A 53 16.75 0.17 1.60
C PHE A 53 17.15 1.51 2.25
N GLU A 54 18.30 1.53 2.94
CA GLU A 54 18.86 2.75 3.51
C GLU A 54 19.46 3.63 2.41
N ALA A 55 18.71 4.64 2.01
CA ALA A 55 19.22 5.77 1.25
C ALA A 55 19.12 7.03 2.15
N PRO A 56 20.23 7.55 2.69
CA PRO A 56 20.20 8.70 3.58
C PRO A 56 19.72 9.95 2.84
N GLY A 57 18.54 10.47 3.22
CA GLY A 57 18.12 11.87 3.02
C GLY A 57 18.14 12.45 1.60
N GLU A 58 18.33 11.63 0.57
CA GLU A 58 18.46 12.09 -0.81
C GLU A 58 17.10 12.42 -1.43
N THR A 59 16.93 13.68 -1.81
CA THR A 59 15.73 14.14 -2.53
C THR A 59 15.61 13.41 -3.86
N GLY A 60 14.44 12.83 -4.13
CA GLY A 60 14.16 12.15 -5.40
C GLY A 60 14.13 10.62 -5.31
N LYS A 61 14.45 10.00 -4.17
CA LYS A 61 14.38 8.52 -4.01
C LYS A 61 13.06 8.06 -3.37
N PRO A 62 12.62 6.82 -3.60
CA PRO A 62 11.55 6.20 -2.82
C PRO A 62 11.89 6.21 -1.32
N THR A 63 10.86 6.29 -0.47
CA THR A 63 11.01 6.29 1.00
C THR A 63 10.65 4.92 1.57
N PHE A 64 11.51 4.37 2.42
CA PHE A 64 11.27 3.11 3.13
C PHE A 64 11.24 3.37 4.63
N VAL A 65 10.12 3.05 5.28
CA VAL A 65 9.91 3.26 6.72
C VAL A 65 9.85 1.90 7.42
N TRP A 66 10.85 1.64 8.24
CA TRP A 66 10.97 0.41 9.03
C TRP A 66 10.23 0.56 10.36
N VAL A 67 9.13 -0.19 10.53
CA VAL A 67 8.30 -0.15 11.74
C VAL A 67 8.52 -1.43 12.52
N LYS A 68 9.39 -1.35 13.53
CA LYS A 68 9.62 -2.42 14.50
C LYS A 68 8.39 -2.62 15.35
N ARG A 69 7.82 -3.83 15.33
CA ARG A 69 6.64 -4.17 16.12
C ARG A 69 6.69 -5.60 16.66
N THR A 70 5.80 -5.89 17.61
CA THR A 70 5.60 -7.25 18.11
C THR A 70 4.33 -7.83 17.50
N LEU A 71 4.46 -8.97 16.80
CA LEU A 71 3.30 -9.69 16.23
C LEU A 71 2.35 -10.15 17.34
N GLY A 72 1.03 -10.04 17.11
CA GLY A 72 0.02 -10.53 18.05
C GLY A 72 0.08 -9.86 19.43
N LYS A 73 0.50 -8.59 19.49
CA LYS A 73 0.61 -7.83 20.75
C LYS A 73 -0.64 -8.04 21.63
N LEU A 74 -0.43 -8.22 22.93
CA LEU A 74 -1.43 -8.48 23.97
C LEU A 74 -1.95 -9.93 24.04
N SER A 75 -1.80 -10.75 23.00
CA SER A 75 -2.18 -12.17 23.02
C SER A 75 -1.22 -13.01 23.87
N ARG A 76 -1.62 -14.22 24.27
CA ARG A 76 -0.70 -15.26 24.78
C ARG A 76 0.26 -15.78 23.69
N LYS A 77 -0.04 -15.51 22.42
CA LYS A 77 0.78 -15.86 21.25
C LYS A 77 1.70 -14.70 20.81
N GLU A 78 1.76 -13.61 21.58
CA GLU A 78 2.58 -12.43 21.28
C GLU A 78 4.03 -12.81 20.93
N GLY A 79 4.55 -12.23 19.84
CA GLY A 79 5.92 -12.43 19.37
C GLY A 79 6.20 -13.79 18.74
N THR A 80 5.17 -14.61 18.46
CA THR A 80 5.33 -15.95 17.89
C THR A 80 4.59 -16.10 16.56
N SER A 81 5.10 -16.98 15.68
CA SER A 81 4.46 -17.34 14.40
C SER A 81 3.03 -17.86 14.57
N LYS A 82 2.65 -18.39 15.75
CA LYS A 82 1.29 -18.83 16.06
C LYS A 82 0.26 -17.70 16.02
N ALA A 83 0.68 -16.44 16.16
CA ALA A 83 -0.19 -15.27 16.01
C ALA A 83 -0.43 -14.87 14.54
N HIS A 84 0.27 -15.49 13.58
CA HIS A 84 0.17 -15.15 12.16
C HIS A 84 -1.06 -15.73 11.47
N HIS A 85 -1.44 -16.99 11.78
CA HIS A 85 -2.46 -17.75 11.03
C HIS A 85 -3.45 -18.55 11.90
N GLY A 86 -3.65 -18.18 13.17
CA GLY A 86 -4.57 -18.86 14.08
C GLY A 86 -5.64 -17.95 14.68
N THR A 87 -6.80 -18.51 14.98
CA THR A 87 -7.83 -17.80 15.76
C THR A 87 -7.32 -17.50 17.16
N PHE A 88 -7.60 -16.30 17.67
CA PHE A 88 -7.50 -16.00 19.08
C PHE A 88 -8.75 -16.55 19.76
N ASP A 89 -8.56 -17.54 20.64
CA ASP A 89 -9.68 -18.14 21.38
C ASP A 89 -10.28 -17.18 22.42
N ASP A 90 -11.46 -17.49 22.94
CA ASP A 90 -12.20 -16.61 23.85
C ASP A 90 -11.42 -16.23 25.11
N ASN A 91 -10.59 -17.14 25.63
CA ASN A 91 -9.74 -16.88 26.78
C ASN A 91 -8.63 -15.88 26.43
N ASP A 92 -8.04 -16.02 25.25
CA ASP A 92 -7.05 -15.09 24.73
C ASP A 92 -7.65 -13.68 24.53
N VAL A 93 -8.82 -13.60 23.91
CA VAL A 93 -9.56 -12.33 23.72
C VAL A 93 -9.91 -11.69 25.07
N THR A 94 -10.37 -12.47 26.04
CA THR A 94 -10.68 -11.99 27.39
C THR A 94 -9.44 -11.39 28.06
N GLN A 95 -8.30 -12.07 28.00
CA GLN A 95 -7.05 -11.56 28.57
C GLN A 95 -6.53 -10.32 27.83
N MET A 96 -6.68 -10.26 26.50
CA MET A 96 -6.34 -9.07 25.72
C MET A 96 -7.18 -7.87 26.17
N LYS A 97 -8.49 -8.04 26.37
CA LYS A 97 -9.40 -7.01 26.88
C LYS A 97 -9.02 -6.56 28.29
N GLN A 98 -8.72 -7.50 29.21
CA GLN A 98 -8.24 -7.20 30.57
C GLN A 98 -7.03 -6.27 30.57
N LYS A 99 -6.04 -6.54 29.70
CA LYS A 99 -4.81 -5.73 29.58
C LYS A 99 -5.08 -4.27 29.22
N ILE A 100 -6.19 -3.99 28.53
CA ILE A 100 -6.61 -2.63 28.14
C ILE A 100 -7.83 -2.13 28.91
N LYS A 101 -8.27 -2.84 29.96
CA LYS A 101 -9.43 -2.52 30.81
C LYS A 101 -10.74 -2.45 30.03
N TRP A 102 -10.95 -3.40 29.12
CA TRP A 102 -12.14 -3.52 28.24
C TRP A 102 -12.98 -4.76 28.56
N ASP A 103 -12.96 -5.20 29.83
CA ASP A 103 -13.62 -6.41 30.31
C ASP A 103 -15.10 -6.49 29.97
N ASP A 104 -15.82 -5.38 30.13
CA ASP A 104 -17.27 -5.28 29.98
C ASP A 104 -17.71 -4.78 28.58
N ILE A 105 -16.78 -4.73 27.63
CA ILE A 105 -17.06 -4.24 26.28
C ILE A 105 -17.46 -5.41 25.37
N GLU A 106 -18.68 -5.31 24.83
CA GLU A 106 -19.21 -6.30 23.90
C GLU A 106 -18.35 -6.44 22.62
N PRO A 107 -18.28 -7.64 22.01
CA PRO A 107 -17.66 -7.82 20.71
C PRO A 107 -18.17 -6.82 19.68
N PHE A 108 -17.27 -6.32 18.82
CA PHE A 108 -17.56 -5.33 17.78
C PHE A 108 -18.06 -3.96 18.26
N HIS A 109 -18.00 -3.66 19.57
CA HIS A 109 -18.24 -2.31 20.06
C HIS A 109 -17.20 -1.33 19.51
N VAL A 110 -17.67 -0.21 18.97
CA VAL A 110 -16.83 0.89 18.48
C VAL A 110 -17.17 2.13 19.30
N ILE A 111 -16.15 2.73 19.92
CA ILE A 111 -16.31 3.95 20.70
C ILE A 111 -16.85 5.05 19.78
N PRO A 112 -17.93 5.78 20.13
CA PRO A 112 -18.54 6.79 19.26
C PRO A 112 -17.59 7.86 18.74
N MET A 113 -16.52 8.16 19.47
CA MET A 113 -15.47 9.08 19.04
C MET A 113 -14.76 8.59 17.77
N VAL A 114 -14.52 7.28 17.62
CA VAL A 114 -13.85 6.71 16.44
C VAL A 114 -14.67 6.99 15.18
N TYR A 115 -16.00 6.85 15.23
CA TYR A 115 -16.86 7.22 14.10
C TYR A 115 -16.75 8.69 13.74
N ARG A 116 -16.69 9.59 14.74
CA ARG A 116 -16.53 11.02 14.49
C ARG A 116 -15.20 11.35 13.82
N GLU A 117 -14.10 10.76 14.28
CA GLU A 117 -12.79 10.97 13.67
C GLU A 117 -12.74 10.43 12.24
N MET A 118 -13.26 9.22 12.00
CA MET A 118 -13.34 8.65 10.65
C MET A 118 -14.20 9.51 9.71
N GLN A 119 -15.32 10.06 10.22
CA GLN A 119 -16.16 10.98 9.45
C GLN A 119 -15.41 12.28 9.11
N ALA A 120 -14.67 12.85 10.06
CA ALA A 120 -13.89 14.06 9.82
C ALA A 120 -12.83 13.86 8.69
N HIS A 121 -12.20 12.68 8.65
CA HIS A 121 -11.29 12.31 7.56
C HIS A 121 -12.03 12.12 6.23
N ALA A 122 -13.21 11.49 6.23
CA ALA A 122 -14.02 11.35 5.02
C ALA A 122 -14.45 12.72 4.46
N ASP A 123 -14.89 13.63 5.33
CA ASP A 123 -15.28 14.98 4.94
C ASP A 123 -14.09 15.78 4.37
N LEU A 124 -12.89 15.61 4.96
CA LEU A 124 -11.66 16.19 4.41
C LEU A 124 -11.35 15.62 3.02
N GLY A 125 -11.45 14.30 2.85
CA GLY A 125 -11.28 13.64 1.56
C GLY A 125 -12.22 14.20 0.50
N GLY A 126 -13.51 14.35 0.84
CA GLY A 126 -14.52 14.94 -0.05
C GLY A 126 -14.20 16.39 -0.46
N ARG A 127 -13.67 17.21 0.46
CA ARG A 127 -13.23 18.57 0.13
C ARG A 127 -12.02 18.57 -0.82
N LEU A 128 -11.02 17.73 -0.55
CA LEU A 128 -9.82 17.63 -1.39
C LEU A 128 -10.16 17.13 -2.80
N GLU A 129 -11.14 16.22 -2.93
CA GLU A 129 -11.65 15.75 -4.20
C GLU A 129 -12.37 16.88 -4.97
N GLN A 130 -13.20 17.69 -4.30
CA GLN A 130 -13.84 18.85 -4.93
C GLN A 130 -12.82 19.88 -5.45
N GLU A 131 -11.76 20.14 -4.68
CA GLU A 131 -10.65 20.98 -5.12
C GLU A 131 -9.92 20.37 -6.33
N TRP A 132 -9.71 19.06 -6.33
CA TRP A 132 -9.10 18.36 -7.45
C TRP A 132 -9.97 18.43 -8.71
N HIS A 133 -11.29 18.24 -8.61
CA HIS A 133 -12.22 18.40 -9.71
C HIS A 133 -12.18 19.82 -10.29
N SER A 134 -12.09 20.85 -9.44
CA SER A 134 -11.96 22.24 -9.88
C SER A 134 -10.69 22.45 -10.73
N LYS A 135 -9.55 21.88 -10.29
CA LYS A 135 -8.28 21.91 -11.04
C LYS A 135 -8.38 21.12 -12.34
N LEU A 136 -9.05 19.97 -12.32
CA LEU A 136 -9.28 19.13 -13.50
C LEU A 136 -10.13 19.89 -14.53
N TYR A 137 -11.25 20.50 -14.13
CA TYR A 137 -12.10 21.26 -15.06
C TYR A 137 -11.35 22.43 -15.70
N TYR A 138 -10.54 23.15 -14.92
CA TYR A 138 -9.66 24.17 -15.48
C TYR A 138 -8.69 23.59 -16.53
N TYR A 139 -8.04 22.46 -16.22
CA TYR A 139 -7.15 21.77 -17.15
C TYR A 139 -7.87 21.33 -18.44
N LEU A 140 -9.05 20.71 -18.32
CA LEU A 140 -9.82 20.21 -19.45
C LEU A 140 -10.26 21.34 -20.39
N ASN A 141 -10.64 22.50 -19.85
CA ASN A 141 -11.00 23.66 -20.65
C ASN A 141 -9.77 24.32 -21.30
N LYS A 142 -8.63 24.37 -20.58
CA LYS A 142 -7.42 25.04 -21.06
C LYS A 142 -6.66 24.23 -22.13
N PHE A 143 -6.77 22.90 -22.11
CA PHE A 143 -6.02 22.00 -23.00
C PHE A 143 -6.97 20.99 -23.70
N PRO A 144 -7.81 21.44 -24.65
CA PRO A 144 -8.89 20.61 -25.20
C PRO A 144 -8.42 19.32 -25.91
N GLU A 145 -7.27 19.35 -26.60
CA GLU A 145 -6.73 18.15 -27.26
C GLU A 145 -6.25 17.10 -26.24
N LYS A 146 -5.44 17.51 -25.26
CA LYS A 146 -5.01 16.64 -24.15
C LYS A 146 -6.19 16.17 -23.30
N ALA A 147 -7.23 16.98 -23.19
CA ALA A 147 -8.46 16.64 -22.49
C ALA A 147 -9.22 15.51 -23.20
N ALA A 148 -9.26 15.52 -24.54
CA ALA A 148 -9.87 14.46 -25.33
C ALA A 148 -9.11 13.13 -25.15
N GLU A 149 -7.78 13.16 -25.24
CA GLU A 149 -6.92 12.00 -24.97
C GLU A 149 -7.10 11.47 -23.54
N PHE A 150 -7.03 12.36 -22.54
CA PHE A 150 -7.21 12.00 -21.13
C PHE A 150 -8.55 11.31 -20.86
N LYS A 151 -9.65 11.86 -21.40
CA LYS A 151 -10.99 11.27 -21.27
C LYS A 151 -11.10 9.91 -21.95
N LEU A 152 -10.47 9.77 -23.12
CA LEU A 152 -10.46 8.52 -23.87
C LEU A 152 -9.74 7.42 -23.09
N LEU A 153 -8.54 7.70 -22.57
CA LEU A 153 -7.75 6.76 -21.78
C LEU A 153 -8.46 6.35 -20.47
N LEU A 154 -9.16 7.28 -19.81
CA LEU A 154 -9.95 6.97 -18.61
C LEU A 154 -11.20 6.12 -18.90
N ALA A 155 -11.69 6.13 -20.13
CA ALA A 155 -12.84 5.34 -20.56
C ALA A 155 -12.40 4.02 -21.24
N ASP A 156 -11.17 3.57 -20.99
CA ASP A 156 -10.54 2.40 -21.61
C ASP A 156 -10.54 2.44 -23.15
N GLY A 157 -10.63 3.64 -23.73
CA GLY A 157 -10.61 3.86 -25.16
C GLY A 157 -9.20 3.89 -25.74
N ILE A 158 -9.09 3.60 -27.03
CA ILE A 158 -7.84 3.69 -27.80
C ILE A 158 -7.97 4.85 -28.79
N LEU A 159 -6.87 5.57 -29.02
CA LEU A 159 -6.82 6.69 -29.97
C LEU A 159 -7.36 6.26 -31.35
N PRO A 160 -8.31 7.00 -31.95
CA PRO A 160 -8.79 6.70 -33.29
C PRO A 160 -7.63 6.68 -34.31
N GLY A 161 -7.64 5.70 -35.21
CA GLY A 161 -6.60 5.54 -36.23
C GLY A 161 -5.29 4.94 -35.70
N TRP A 162 -5.26 4.38 -34.49
CA TRP A 162 -4.09 3.65 -33.98
C TRP A 162 -3.72 2.48 -34.90
N GLU A 163 -4.71 1.84 -35.52
CA GLU A 163 -4.56 0.76 -36.48
C GLU A 163 -3.79 1.18 -37.74
N CYS A 164 -3.88 2.46 -38.14
CA CYS A 164 -3.13 3.02 -39.26
C CYS A 164 -1.62 3.09 -38.98
N SER A 165 -1.20 2.92 -37.72
CA SER A 165 0.21 2.84 -37.32
C SER A 165 0.75 1.41 -37.32
N LEU A 166 -0.10 0.41 -37.57
CA LEU A 166 0.36 -0.97 -37.69
C LEU A 166 1.17 -1.14 -38.98
N PRO A 167 2.25 -1.95 -38.98
CA PRO A 167 2.99 -2.23 -40.19
C PRO A 167 2.07 -2.81 -41.27
N VAL A 168 1.91 -2.07 -42.37
CA VAL A 168 1.26 -2.61 -43.57
C VAL A 168 2.24 -3.53 -44.27
N ASN A 169 2.14 -4.84 -44.00
CA ASN A 169 2.61 -5.81 -44.97
C ASN A 169 1.82 -5.57 -46.26
N TYR A 170 2.51 -5.56 -47.41
CA TYR A 170 1.93 -5.34 -48.73
C TYR A 170 0.91 -6.45 -49.10
N ALA A 171 -0.27 -6.41 -48.48
CA ALA A 171 -1.50 -7.08 -48.86
C ALA A 171 -2.61 -6.66 -47.88
N SER A 172 -3.43 -5.70 -48.33
CA SER A 172 -4.85 -5.50 -47.97
C SER A 172 -5.22 -4.43 -46.92
N ILE A 173 -5.78 -3.34 -47.47
CA ILE A 173 -7.06 -2.66 -47.14
C ILE A 173 -7.24 -2.14 -45.70
N CYS A 174 -7.18 -0.82 -45.55
CA CYS A 174 -7.90 -0.07 -44.51
C CYS A 174 -9.41 -0.10 -44.85
N PHE A 175 -10.24 -0.51 -43.89
CA PHE A 175 -11.70 -0.36 -43.93
C PHE A 175 -12.14 0.88 -43.15
#